data_AF-A0A7V5Q1V5-F1
#
_entry.id   AF-A0A7V5Q1V5-F1
#
_cell.length_a   1.000
_cell.length_b   1.000
_cell.length_c   1.000
_cell.angle_alpha   90.00
_cell.angle_beta   90.00
_cell.angle_gamma   90.00
#
_symmetry.space_group_name_H-M   'P 1'
#
loop_
_entity.id
_entity.type
_entity.pdbx_description
1 polymer ?
#
loop_
_entity_poly.entity_id
_entity_poly.type
_entity_poly.pdbx_seq_one_letter_code
_entity_poly.pdbx_strand_id
1 'polypeptide(L)'
;MAHETSSSPEQERDSTFAETALRLGGKSEEEARRTGAVDAADDQVEHLFRPQYQTVNSPAHRAVWDHDFPVELFEAKPVETDPDVRSVMDRSLEVVRRHRAAGTLLNEDDKISDTVLSELAEAGYWGLLVSRDYGGSGAAFRSFAPFLTEMATVDATVAGLASVHGCIGAVDPVRTFGTPEQKRRFLPELASGRKLSAFALTEPGAGSDLTALRTRAVLEGDHYLVTGEKLFITNVVPGRMVGLVCLIDDEPAVLICELPDAENEQFQLVKYGLYALKHTYNRGIRFDRFPVPKENLLVPPKGNGLTIAYHGLNLGRVSLCANAA
;
A
#
# COMPACT_ATOMS: atom_id res chain seq x y z
N MET A 1 0.87 13.14 -53.21
CA MET A 1 1.06 11.69 -53.06
C MET A 1 1.97 11.51 -51.86
N ALA A 2 1.67 10.79 -50.80
CA ALA A 2 0.45 10.30 -50.18
C ALA A 2 0.86 10.10 -48.70
N HIS A 3 -0.04 10.41 -47.78
CA HIS A 3 0.12 10.13 -46.36
C HIS A 3 0.20 8.62 -46.13
N GLU A 4 1.26 8.13 -45.49
CA GLU A 4 1.23 6.83 -44.81
C GLU A 4 1.13 7.10 -43.30
N THR A 5 -0.09 7.02 -42.80
CA THR A 5 -0.42 6.90 -41.38
C THR A 5 0.01 5.50 -40.93
N SER A 6 1.05 5.39 -40.09
CA SER A 6 1.33 4.15 -39.36
C SER A 6 0.30 4.02 -38.24
N SER A 7 -0.75 3.25 -38.49
CA SER A 7 -1.66 2.76 -37.46
C SER A 7 -0.87 1.92 -36.46
N SER A 8 -0.96 2.29 -35.18
CA SER A 8 -0.55 1.44 -34.06
C SER A 8 -1.16 0.04 -34.21
N PRO A 9 -0.48 -1.04 -33.78
CA PRO A 9 -1.12 -2.33 -33.72
C PRO A 9 -2.18 -2.26 -32.63
N GLU A 10 -3.45 -2.21 -33.03
CA GLU A 10 -4.54 -2.67 -32.17
C GLU A 10 -4.15 -4.09 -31.74
N GLN A 11 -3.99 -4.31 -30.44
CA GLN A 11 -3.96 -5.66 -29.90
C GLN A 11 -5.26 -6.32 -30.37
N GLU A 12 -5.17 -7.21 -31.36
CA GLU A 12 -6.24 -8.14 -31.70
C GLU A 12 -6.58 -8.86 -30.40
N ARG A 13 -7.72 -8.50 -29.80
CA ARG A 13 -8.34 -9.35 -28.81
C ARG A 13 -8.73 -10.60 -29.58
N ASP A 14 -8.07 -11.72 -29.30
CA ASP A 14 -8.47 -13.01 -29.84
C ASP A 14 -9.99 -13.16 -29.63
N SER A 15 -10.74 -13.27 -30.72
CA SER A 15 -12.20 -13.42 -30.67
C SER A 15 -12.55 -14.67 -29.89
N THR A 16 -13.51 -14.60 -28.97
CA THR A 16 -13.86 -15.78 -28.17
C THR A 16 -14.41 -16.90 -29.04
N PHE A 17 -14.44 -18.12 -28.51
CA PHE A 17 -15.01 -19.25 -29.23
C PHE A 17 -16.47 -18.97 -29.61
N ALA A 18 -17.27 -18.40 -28.70
CA ALA A 18 -18.66 -18.03 -28.98
C ALA A 18 -18.77 -16.93 -30.05
N GLU A 19 -17.92 -15.91 -30.01
CA GLU A 19 -17.89 -14.84 -31.02
C GLU A 19 -17.58 -15.40 -32.42
N THR A 20 -16.58 -16.27 -32.49
CA THR A 20 -16.15 -16.93 -33.73
C THR A 20 -17.25 -17.85 -34.27
N ALA A 21 -17.87 -18.65 -33.40
CA ALA A 21 -18.95 -19.56 -33.78
C ALA A 21 -20.22 -18.81 -34.26
N LEU A 22 -20.59 -17.71 -33.61
CA LEU A 22 -21.76 -16.91 -33.99
C LEU A 22 -21.55 -16.17 -35.32
N ARG A 23 -20.33 -15.66 -35.56
CA ARG A 23 -19.97 -15.06 -36.85
C ARG A 23 -20.03 -16.09 -37.98
N LEU A 24 -19.51 -17.30 -37.76
CA LEU A 24 -19.61 -18.41 -38.71
C LEU A 24 -21.07 -18.87 -38.92
N GLY A 25 -21.93 -18.71 -37.91
CA GLY A 25 -23.35 -18.99 -37.96
C GLY A 25 -24.23 -17.92 -38.62
N GLY A 26 -23.63 -16.84 -39.18
CA GLY A 26 -24.36 -15.81 -39.92
C GLY A 26 -25.05 -14.74 -39.07
N LYS A 27 -24.69 -14.62 -37.79
CA LYS A 27 -25.16 -13.53 -36.92
C LYS A 27 -24.49 -12.21 -37.26
N SER A 28 -25.13 -11.09 -36.90
CA SER A 28 -24.54 -9.75 -37.11
C SER A 28 -23.30 -9.56 -36.24
N GLU A 29 -22.37 -8.71 -36.68
CA GLU A 29 -21.15 -8.42 -35.90
C GLU A 29 -21.46 -7.89 -34.50
N GLU A 30 -22.47 -7.03 -34.38
CA GLU A 30 -22.87 -6.46 -33.08
C GLU A 30 -23.39 -7.54 -32.13
N GLU A 31 -24.17 -8.50 -32.64
CA GLU A 31 -24.71 -9.62 -31.86
C GLU A 31 -23.61 -10.61 -31.46
N ALA A 32 -22.67 -10.91 -32.37
CA ALA A 32 -21.51 -11.76 -32.10
C ALA A 32 -20.59 -11.14 -31.04
N ARG A 33 -20.25 -9.85 -31.17
CA ARG A 33 -19.36 -9.13 -30.25
C ARG A 33 -19.95 -9.00 -28.85
N ARG A 34 -21.24 -8.69 -28.74
CA ARG A 34 -21.92 -8.59 -27.44
C ARG A 34 -21.94 -9.94 -26.73
N THR A 35 -22.19 -11.03 -27.46
CA THR A 35 -22.22 -12.37 -26.89
C THR A 35 -20.80 -12.86 -26.54
N GLY A 36 -19.80 -12.55 -27.38
CA GLY A 36 -18.39 -12.79 -27.09
C GLY A 36 -17.89 -12.06 -25.84
N ALA A 37 -18.37 -10.84 -25.58
CA ALA A 37 -18.04 -10.13 -24.35
C ALA A 37 -18.61 -10.80 -23.10
N VAL A 38 -19.80 -11.43 -23.19
CA VAL A 38 -20.39 -12.21 -22.09
C VAL A 38 -19.62 -13.51 -21.89
N ASP A 39 -19.30 -14.22 -22.96
CA ASP A 39 -18.49 -15.46 -22.96
C ASP A 39 -17.09 -15.22 -22.35
N ALA A 40 -16.41 -14.14 -22.73
CA ALA A 40 -15.14 -13.74 -22.13
C ALA A 40 -15.26 -13.44 -20.63
N ALA A 41 -16.38 -12.85 -20.19
CA ALA A 41 -16.63 -12.56 -18.79
C ALA A 41 -16.91 -13.86 -18.01
N ASP A 42 -17.68 -14.78 -18.59
CA ASP A 42 -17.93 -16.11 -18.01
C ASP A 42 -16.63 -16.92 -17.91
N ASP A 43 -15.80 -16.94 -18.95
CA ASP A 43 -14.48 -17.58 -18.95
C ASP A 43 -13.56 -16.99 -17.88
N GLN A 44 -13.57 -15.66 -17.70
CA GLN A 44 -12.82 -15.00 -16.62
C GLN A 44 -13.34 -15.42 -15.25
N VAL A 45 -14.65 -15.51 -15.06
CA VAL A 45 -15.26 -15.96 -13.80
C VAL A 45 -14.92 -17.42 -13.52
N GLU A 46 -15.05 -18.32 -14.49
CA GLU A 46 -14.66 -19.73 -14.35
C GLU A 46 -13.17 -19.89 -14.03
N HIS A 47 -12.32 -19.05 -14.64
CA HIS A 47 -10.90 -19.05 -14.35
C HIS A 47 -10.61 -18.77 -12.87
N LEU A 48 -11.39 -17.92 -12.21
CA LEU A 48 -11.27 -17.63 -10.78
C LEU A 48 -11.62 -18.82 -9.88
N PHE A 49 -12.40 -19.79 -10.37
CA PHE A 49 -12.78 -21.00 -9.64
C PHE A 49 -11.84 -22.19 -9.86
N ARG A 50 -10.78 -22.02 -10.68
CA ARG A 50 -9.81 -23.10 -10.94
C ARG A 50 -9.15 -23.59 -9.65
N PRO A 51 -8.80 -24.89 -9.55
CA PRO A 51 -8.26 -25.49 -8.33
C PRO A 51 -7.06 -24.74 -7.73
N GLN A 52 -6.18 -24.17 -8.54
CA GLN A 52 -5.01 -23.43 -8.05
C GLN A 52 -5.35 -22.12 -7.30
N TYR A 53 -6.55 -21.55 -7.51
CA TYR A 53 -7.02 -20.34 -6.82
C TYR A 53 -7.95 -20.67 -5.66
N GLN A 54 -8.34 -21.93 -5.50
CA GLN A 54 -9.17 -22.36 -4.39
C GLN A 54 -8.38 -22.33 -3.09
N THR A 55 -8.97 -21.73 -2.07
CA THR A 55 -8.41 -21.65 -0.71
C THR A 55 -8.88 -22.80 0.17
N VAL A 56 -9.18 -23.97 -0.42
CA VAL A 56 -9.75 -25.15 0.28
C VAL A 56 -8.91 -25.62 1.48
N ASN A 57 -7.60 -25.39 1.43
CA ASN A 57 -6.70 -25.72 2.53
C ASN A 57 -6.57 -24.62 3.59
N SER A 58 -7.16 -23.44 3.37
CA SER A 58 -7.10 -22.33 4.33
C SER A 58 -7.96 -22.64 5.56
N PRO A 59 -7.50 -22.30 6.78
CA PRO A 59 -8.30 -22.50 7.98
C PRO A 59 -9.69 -21.86 7.90
N ALA A 60 -9.80 -20.68 7.28
CA ALA A 60 -11.07 -19.96 7.12
C ALA A 60 -12.04 -20.70 6.19
N HIS A 61 -11.58 -21.23 5.05
CA HIS A 61 -12.42 -22.03 4.17
C HIS A 61 -12.92 -23.29 4.89
N ARG A 62 -12.01 -24.03 5.52
CA ARG A 62 -12.33 -25.26 6.25
C ARG A 62 -13.32 -25.00 7.39
N ALA A 63 -13.18 -23.90 8.11
CA ALA A 63 -14.12 -23.52 9.16
C ALA A 63 -15.54 -23.23 8.67
N VAL A 64 -15.71 -22.84 7.40
CA VAL A 64 -17.03 -22.57 6.81
C VAL A 64 -17.62 -23.83 6.15
N TRP A 65 -16.80 -24.62 5.47
CA TRP A 65 -17.26 -25.66 4.55
C TRP A 65 -16.99 -27.10 5.01
N ASP A 66 -16.03 -27.33 5.90
CA ASP A 66 -15.76 -28.68 6.42
C ASP A 66 -16.68 -28.99 7.61
N HIS A 67 -16.99 -30.27 7.80
CA HIS A 67 -17.69 -30.75 9.00
C HIS A 67 -16.83 -30.61 10.27
N ASP A 68 -15.51 -30.82 10.15
CA ASP A 68 -14.54 -30.75 11.24
C ASP A 68 -13.45 -29.73 10.89
N PHE A 69 -13.16 -28.81 11.80
CA PHE A 69 -12.12 -27.80 11.62
C PHE A 69 -11.32 -27.57 12.92
N PRO A 70 -10.05 -27.14 12.82
CA PRO A 70 -9.18 -26.93 13.96
C PRO A 70 -9.54 -25.63 14.70
N VAL A 71 -10.46 -25.69 15.67
CA VAL A 71 -10.92 -24.55 16.46
C VAL A 71 -9.77 -23.83 17.18
N GLU A 72 -8.71 -24.56 17.52
CA GLU A 72 -7.50 -24.04 18.17
C GLU A 72 -6.74 -22.99 17.33
N LEU A 73 -6.94 -22.97 16.01
CA LEU A 73 -6.39 -21.91 15.15
C LEU A 73 -7.16 -20.57 15.28
N PHE A 74 -8.37 -20.61 15.83
CA PHE A 74 -9.23 -19.45 16.05
C PHE A 74 -9.28 -19.01 17.52
N GLU A 75 -8.67 -19.78 18.42
CA GLU A 75 -8.51 -19.38 19.81
C GLU A 75 -7.47 -18.27 19.94
N ALA A 76 -7.90 -17.10 20.38
CA ALA A 76 -7.01 -16.01 20.72
C ALA A 76 -6.23 -16.35 22.00
N LYS A 77 -4.93 -16.59 21.86
CA LYS A 77 -4.03 -16.73 23.02
C LYS A 77 -3.62 -15.34 23.50
N PRO A 78 -3.74 -15.04 24.80
CA PRO A 78 -3.20 -13.80 25.36
C PRO A 78 -1.73 -13.67 25.01
N VAL A 79 -1.33 -12.50 24.55
CA VAL A 79 0.07 -12.20 24.30
C VAL A 79 0.52 -11.21 25.34
N GLU A 80 1.55 -11.59 26.09
CA GLU A 80 2.29 -10.62 26.89
C GLU A 80 3.12 -9.73 25.96
N THR A 81 2.84 -8.44 26.04
CA THR A 81 3.64 -7.43 25.37
C THR A 81 4.93 -7.24 26.18
N ASP A 82 6.07 -7.27 25.48
CA ASP A 82 7.38 -6.97 26.05
C ASP A 82 7.32 -5.64 26.85
N PRO A 83 7.82 -5.59 28.11
CA PRO A 83 7.73 -4.39 28.94
C PRO A 83 8.35 -3.13 28.31
N ASP A 84 9.44 -3.27 27.54
CA ASP A 84 10.07 -2.14 26.85
C ASP A 84 9.14 -1.60 25.76
N VAL A 85 8.50 -2.52 25.02
CA VAL A 85 7.52 -2.18 23.98
C VAL A 85 6.29 -1.51 24.59
N ARG A 86 5.79 -2.03 25.72
CA ARG A 86 4.66 -1.42 26.45
C ARG A 86 5.01 -0.03 26.94
N SER A 87 6.22 0.20 27.44
CA SER A 87 6.68 1.53 27.85
C SER A 87 6.68 2.53 26.69
N VAL A 88 7.08 2.11 25.48
CA VAL A 88 6.96 2.93 24.26
C VAL A 88 5.50 3.26 23.94
N MET A 89 4.61 2.27 24.02
CA MET A 89 3.18 2.44 23.80
C MET A 89 2.55 3.43 24.79
N ASP A 90 2.88 3.31 26.08
CA ASP A 90 2.38 4.19 27.15
C ASP A 90 2.80 5.64 26.94
N ARG A 91 4.10 5.87 26.68
CA ARG A 91 4.61 7.21 26.39
C ARG A 91 3.94 7.83 25.16
N SER A 92 3.70 7.01 24.13
CA SER A 92 3.02 7.46 22.91
C SER A 92 1.59 7.91 23.20
N LEU A 93 0.84 7.18 24.04
CA LEU A 93 -0.51 7.57 24.46
C LEU A 93 -0.51 8.85 25.29
N GLU A 94 0.47 9.01 26.17
CA GLU A 94 0.62 10.21 26.98
C GLU A 94 0.84 11.46 26.13
N VAL A 95 1.70 11.37 25.09
CA VAL A 95 1.91 12.45 24.11
C VAL A 95 0.58 12.90 23.51
N VAL A 96 -0.20 11.96 22.94
CA VAL A 96 -1.47 12.30 22.29
C VAL A 96 -2.50 12.83 23.28
N ARG A 97 -2.63 12.22 24.47
CA ARG A 97 -3.55 12.68 25.52
C ARG A 97 -3.23 14.11 25.97
N ARG A 98 -1.95 14.43 26.18
CA ARG A 98 -1.51 15.77 26.57
C ARG A 98 -1.83 16.81 25.50
N HIS A 99 -1.51 16.54 24.23
CA HIS A 99 -1.80 17.48 23.14
C HIS A 99 -3.30 17.65 22.89
N ARG A 100 -4.08 16.59 23.03
CA ARG A 100 -5.55 16.66 22.95
C ARG A 100 -6.13 17.51 24.08
N ALA A 101 -5.68 17.32 25.32
CA ALA A 101 -6.12 18.12 26.46
C ALA A 101 -5.72 19.61 26.35
N ALA A 102 -4.55 19.87 25.76
CA ALA A 102 -4.04 21.22 25.54
C ALA A 102 -4.62 21.92 24.28
N GLY A 103 -5.40 21.21 23.45
CA GLY A 103 -5.89 21.75 22.17
C GLY A 103 -4.80 21.99 21.13
N THR A 104 -3.65 21.32 21.23
CA THR A 104 -2.47 21.49 20.36
C THR A 104 -2.20 20.28 19.47
N LEU A 105 -3.16 19.33 19.41
CA LEU A 105 -3.06 18.16 18.56
C LEU A 105 -2.99 18.53 17.06
N LEU A 106 -3.71 19.59 16.69
CA LEU A 106 -3.83 20.06 15.32
C LEU A 106 -3.10 21.41 15.14
N ASN A 107 -2.55 21.63 13.94
CA ASN A 107 -2.00 22.91 13.53
C ASN A 107 -3.07 23.81 12.87
N GLU A 108 -2.66 24.97 12.38
CA GLU A 108 -3.54 25.97 11.76
C GLU A 108 -4.25 25.46 10.49
N ASP A 109 -3.69 24.44 9.82
CA ASP A 109 -4.26 23.79 8.63
C ASP A 109 -5.20 22.61 8.98
N ASP A 110 -5.59 22.48 10.25
CA ASP A 110 -6.43 21.39 10.77
C ASP A 110 -5.76 20.01 10.62
N LYS A 111 -4.42 19.93 10.61
CA LYS A 111 -3.64 18.69 10.47
C LYS A 111 -2.96 18.31 11.78
N ILE A 112 -2.70 17.02 11.99
CA ILE A 112 -1.83 16.58 13.11
C ILE A 112 -0.53 17.39 13.06
N SER A 113 -0.21 18.08 14.17
CA SER A 113 0.86 19.06 14.19
C SER A 113 2.24 18.40 14.11
N ASP A 114 3.21 19.10 13.52
CA ASP A 114 4.59 18.60 13.41
C ASP A 114 5.21 18.30 14.78
N THR A 115 4.86 19.10 15.80
CA THR A 115 5.25 18.85 17.20
C THR A 115 4.76 17.50 17.69
N VAL A 116 3.49 17.15 17.45
CA VAL A 116 2.94 15.84 17.84
C VAL A 116 3.67 14.72 17.12
N LEU A 117 3.92 14.86 15.82
CA LEU A 117 4.64 13.84 15.03
C LEU A 117 6.08 13.64 15.55
N SER A 118 6.76 14.73 15.91
CA SER A 118 8.12 14.72 16.48
C SER A 118 8.15 14.09 17.87
N GLU A 119 7.25 14.46 18.77
CA GLU A 119 7.24 13.90 20.12
C GLU A 119 6.81 12.41 20.13
N LEU A 120 5.96 12.00 19.18
CA LEU A 120 5.69 10.57 18.93
C LEU A 120 6.94 9.83 18.43
N ALA A 121 7.78 10.49 17.63
CA ALA A 121 9.06 9.94 17.19
C ALA A 121 10.02 9.74 18.37
N GLU A 122 10.14 10.73 19.25
CA GLU A 122 10.93 10.64 20.49
C GLU A 122 10.42 9.55 21.44
N ALA A 123 9.10 9.33 21.50
CA ALA A 123 8.50 8.25 22.27
C ALA A 123 8.81 6.86 21.68
N GLY A 124 9.18 6.76 20.40
CA GLY A 124 9.43 5.50 19.68
C GLY A 124 8.23 4.95 18.92
N TYR A 125 7.16 5.73 18.76
CA TYR A 125 5.89 5.30 18.17
C TYR A 125 6.04 4.76 16.74
N TRP A 126 6.79 5.48 15.90
CA TRP A 126 7.00 5.12 14.49
C TRP A 126 7.85 3.86 14.32
N GLY A 127 8.72 3.57 15.29
CA GLY A 127 9.58 2.38 15.31
C GLY A 127 8.94 1.12 15.89
N LEU A 128 7.67 1.14 16.28
CA LEU A 128 7.03 -0.01 16.95
C LEU A 128 7.18 -1.32 16.17
N LEU A 129 6.92 -1.32 14.86
CA LEU A 129 6.97 -2.52 14.00
C LEU A 129 8.35 -2.78 13.35
N VAL A 130 9.31 -1.89 13.54
CA VAL A 130 10.70 -2.06 13.05
C VAL A 130 11.49 -2.84 14.10
N SER A 131 12.39 -3.74 13.69
CA SER A 131 13.17 -4.54 14.64
C SER A 131 14.21 -3.70 15.40
N ARG A 132 14.62 -4.19 16.57
CA ARG A 132 15.64 -3.56 17.43
C ARG A 132 16.97 -3.34 16.70
N ASP A 133 17.36 -4.24 15.79
CA ASP A 133 18.57 -4.12 14.96
C ASP A 133 18.61 -2.88 14.06
N TYR A 134 17.44 -2.31 13.74
CA TYR A 134 17.32 -1.08 12.96
C TYR A 134 16.78 0.09 13.79
N GLY A 135 16.88 0.02 15.13
CA GLY A 135 16.50 1.10 16.04
C GLY A 135 15.00 1.20 16.35
N GLY A 136 14.21 0.16 16.02
CA GLY A 136 12.81 0.07 16.41
C GLY A 136 12.58 -0.74 17.69
N SER A 137 11.32 -0.96 18.05
CA SER A 137 10.93 -1.70 19.27
C SER A 137 10.77 -3.21 19.02
N GLY A 138 10.52 -3.61 17.77
CA GLY A 138 10.27 -5.00 17.40
C GLY A 138 8.95 -5.56 17.93
N ALA A 139 7.94 -4.71 18.11
CA ALA A 139 6.63 -5.12 18.58
C ALA A 139 6.05 -6.19 17.67
N ALA A 140 5.63 -7.31 18.27
CA ALA A 140 4.86 -8.30 17.54
C ALA A 140 3.52 -7.68 17.12
N PHE A 141 3.03 -8.01 15.91
CA PHE A 141 1.79 -7.42 15.41
C PHE A 141 0.58 -7.72 16.30
N ARG A 142 0.58 -8.88 16.97
CA ARG A 142 -0.38 -9.30 17.99
C ARG A 142 -0.43 -8.39 19.24
N SER A 143 0.62 -7.61 19.51
CA SER A 143 0.66 -6.55 20.53
C SER A 143 0.33 -5.18 19.92
N PHE A 144 0.77 -4.93 18.69
CA PHE A 144 0.54 -3.68 17.98
C PHE A 144 -0.92 -3.45 17.61
N ALA A 145 -1.65 -4.48 17.16
CA ALA A 145 -3.06 -4.34 16.77
C ALA A 145 -3.96 -3.91 17.95
N PRO A 146 -3.96 -4.57 19.13
CA PRO A 146 -4.71 -4.07 20.29
C PRO A 146 -4.28 -2.67 20.74
N PHE A 147 -3.00 -2.34 20.62
CA PHE A 147 -2.51 -0.99 20.91
C PHE A 147 -3.06 0.06 19.92
N LEU A 148 -3.24 -0.26 18.64
CA LEU A 148 -3.92 0.64 17.70
C LEU A 148 -5.36 0.93 18.13
N THR A 149 -6.09 -0.07 18.63
CA THR A 149 -7.41 0.12 19.23
C THR A 149 -7.33 1.08 20.42
N GLU A 150 -6.39 0.84 21.34
CA GLU A 150 -6.17 1.73 22.49
C GLU A 150 -5.88 3.17 22.05
N MET A 151 -4.97 3.36 21.09
CA MET A 151 -4.65 4.67 20.53
C MET A 151 -5.86 5.31 19.84
N ALA A 152 -6.68 4.54 19.13
CA ALA A 152 -7.87 5.04 18.45
C ALA A 152 -8.92 5.61 19.42
N THR A 153 -9.02 5.06 20.63
CA THR A 153 -9.87 5.64 21.69
C THR A 153 -9.39 7.03 22.14
N VAL A 154 -8.11 7.33 21.96
CA VAL A 154 -7.51 8.65 22.22
C VAL A 154 -7.62 9.54 20.98
N ASP A 155 -7.14 9.08 19.82
CA ASP A 155 -7.29 9.73 18.53
C ASP A 155 -7.14 8.72 17.36
N ALA A 156 -8.22 8.50 16.61
CA ALA A 156 -8.26 7.58 15.48
C ALA A 156 -7.40 8.02 14.28
N THR A 157 -7.12 9.32 14.14
CA THR A 157 -6.24 9.82 13.07
C THR A 157 -4.81 9.39 13.35
N VAL A 158 -4.31 9.63 14.57
CA VAL A 158 -2.95 9.23 14.98
C VAL A 158 -2.75 7.72 14.91
N ALA A 159 -3.74 6.92 15.33
CA ALA A 159 -3.73 5.47 15.14
C ALA A 159 -3.66 5.08 13.66
N GLY A 160 -4.45 5.75 12.80
CA GLY A 160 -4.45 5.55 11.36
C GLY A 160 -3.11 5.85 10.70
N LEU A 161 -2.43 6.93 11.11
CA LEU A 161 -1.10 7.28 10.60
C LEU A 161 -0.07 6.17 10.88
N ALA A 162 -0.11 5.53 12.06
CA ALA A 162 0.77 4.41 12.40
C ALA A 162 0.43 3.13 11.64
N SER A 163 -0.86 2.86 11.43
CA SER A 163 -1.31 1.79 10.54
C SER A 163 -0.71 1.96 9.13
N VAL A 164 -0.78 3.17 8.55
CA VAL A 164 -0.18 3.44 7.25
C VAL A 164 1.35 3.29 7.30
N HIS A 165 2.00 3.92 8.29
CA HIS A 165 3.44 3.91 8.44
C HIS A 165 4.01 2.49 8.52
N GLY A 166 3.49 1.67 9.44
CA GLY A 166 4.07 0.39 9.80
C GLY A 166 3.55 -0.82 9.02
N CYS A 167 2.31 -0.76 8.48
CA CYS A 167 1.67 -1.93 7.88
C CYS A 167 1.64 -1.94 6.35
N ILE A 168 1.40 -0.79 5.70
CA ILE A 168 1.24 -0.73 4.23
C ILE A 168 2.29 0.11 3.51
N GLY A 169 2.77 1.20 4.13
CA GLY A 169 3.81 2.03 3.54
C GLY A 169 5.18 1.35 3.62
N ALA A 170 6.24 2.07 3.26
CA ALA A 170 7.62 1.58 3.11
C ALA A 170 8.17 0.66 4.22
N VAL A 171 7.70 0.73 5.48
CA VAL A 171 8.19 -0.15 6.57
C VAL A 171 8.00 -1.63 6.24
N ASP A 172 6.76 -2.05 5.95
CA ASP A 172 6.47 -3.47 5.72
C ASP A 172 7.20 -4.07 4.50
N PRO A 173 7.16 -3.45 3.30
CA PRO A 173 7.81 -4.03 2.14
C PRO A 173 9.33 -4.03 2.27
N VAL A 174 9.96 -3.02 2.89
CA VAL A 174 11.41 -3.04 3.17
C VAL A 174 11.75 -4.11 4.20
N ARG A 175 11.01 -4.20 5.30
CA ARG A 175 11.23 -5.20 6.35
C ARG A 175 11.11 -6.63 5.80
N THR A 176 10.15 -6.86 4.92
CA THR A 176 9.83 -8.19 4.41
C THR A 176 10.67 -8.57 3.19
N PHE A 177 10.79 -7.69 2.20
CA PHE A 177 11.39 -8.00 0.89
C PHE A 177 12.72 -7.27 0.63
N GLY A 178 13.10 -6.33 1.49
CA GLY A 178 14.35 -5.59 1.32
C GLY A 178 15.60 -6.46 1.45
N THR A 179 16.63 -6.14 0.67
CA THR A 179 17.99 -6.67 0.88
C THR A 179 18.56 -6.19 2.21
N PRO A 180 19.62 -6.82 2.75
CA PRO A 180 20.29 -6.32 3.95
C PRO A 180 20.74 -4.86 3.82
N GLU A 181 21.18 -4.43 2.64
CA GLU A 181 21.59 -3.05 2.34
C GLU A 181 20.40 -2.10 2.38
N GLN A 182 19.28 -2.44 1.74
CA GLN A 182 18.06 -1.65 1.76
C GLN A 182 17.50 -1.52 3.19
N LYS A 183 17.51 -2.61 3.96
CA LYS A 183 17.06 -2.60 5.36
C LYS A 183 17.91 -1.68 6.22
N ARG A 184 19.25 -1.77 6.11
CA ARG A 184 20.18 -0.89 6.83
C ARG A 184 20.04 0.58 6.44
N ARG A 185 19.68 0.87 5.19
CA ARG A 185 19.47 2.24 4.70
C ARG A 185 18.14 2.84 5.19
N PHE A 186 17.02 2.15 4.97
CA PHE A 186 15.70 2.77 5.14
C PHE A 186 15.10 2.58 6.52
N LEU A 187 15.24 1.40 7.13
CA LEU A 187 14.54 1.09 8.39
C LEU A 187 14.94 2.00 9.56
N PRO A 188 16.21 2.41 9.72
CA PRO A 188 16.58 3.35 10.80
C PRO A 188 15.92 4.72 10.69
N GLU A 189 15.75 5.26 9.47
CA GLU A 189 15.06 6.53 9.28
C GLU A 189 13.57 6.42 9.61
N LEU A 190 12.94 5.34 9.14
CA LEU A 190 11.53 5.03 9.43
C LEU A 190 11.29 4.82 10.93
N ALA A 191 12.15 4.03 11.59
CA ALA A 191 12.03 3.75 13.01
C ALA A 191 12.16 5.00 13.88
N SER A 192 13.10 5.88 13.51
CA SER A 192 13.33 7.13 14.21
C SER A 192 12.24 8.19 13.99
N GLY A 193 11.31 7.97 13.05
CA GLY A 193 10.31 8.96 12.67
C GLY A 193 10.84 10.18 11.91
N ARG A 194 12.15 10.25 11.58
CA ARG A 194 12.73 11.32 10.74
C ARG A 194 12.03 11.44 9.40
N LYS A 195 11.62 10.29 8.85
CA LYS A 195 10.76 10.17 7.69
C LYS A 195 9.64 9.20 8.04
N LEU A 196 8.39 9.60 7.84
CA LEU A 196 7.29 8.63 7.93
C LEU A 196 7.16 7.83 6.63
N SER A 197 6.50 6.69 6.74
CA SER A 197 6.26 5.82 5.60
C SER A 197 4.89 6.12 4.99
N ALA A 198 4.84 6.16 3.66
CA ALA A 198 3.62 6.28 2.86
C ALA A 198 3.56 5.17 1.79
N PHE A 199 2.36 4.93 1.27
CA PHE A 199 2.11 3.92 0.25
C PHE A 199 1.45 4.55 -0.97
N ALA A 200 2.09 4.46 -2.13
CA ALA A 200 1.63 5.06 -3.38
C ALA A 200 1.26 3.99 -4.42
N LEU A 201 0.02 3.51 -4.33
CA LEU A 201 -0.57 2.56 -5.26
C LEU A 201 -1.62 3.23 -6.15
N THR A 202 -2.67 3.78 -5.54
CA THR A 202 -3.84 4.33 -6.22
C THR A 202 -3.48 5.48 -7.17
N GLU A 203 -4.13 5.48 -8.33
CA GLU A 203 -4.03 6.50 -9.38
C GLU A 203 -5.42 7.04 -9.70
N PRO A 204 -5.54 8.23 -10.34
CA PRO A 204 -6.83 8.76 -10.77
C PRO A 204 -7.67 7.78 -11.61
N GLY A 205 -7.02 6.92 -12.41
CA GLY A 205 -7.66 5.89 -13.23
C GLY A 205 -7.57 4.46 -12.69
N ALA A 206 -6.93 4.23 -11.54
CA ALA A 206 -6.67 2.88 -11.01
C ALA A 206 -6.82 2.85 -9.48
N GLY A 207 -7.95 2.31 -9.02
CA GLY A 207 -8.26 2.08 -7.60
C GLY A 207 -8.33 0.59 -7.29
N SER A 208 -9.53 0.02 -7.44
CA SER A 208 -9.75 -1.44 -7.27
C SER A 208 -9.17 -2.24 -8.43
N ASP A 209 -9.21 -1.69 -9.66
CA ASP A 209 -8.61 -2.30 -10.83
C ASP A 209 -7.14 -1.88 -10.96
N LEU A 210 -6.25 -2.76 -10.51
CA LEU A 210 -4.80 -2.55 -10.60
C LEU A 210 -4.22 -2.85 -11.97
N THR A 211 -5.00 -3.44 -12.89
CA THR A 211 -4.56 -3.64 -14.29
C THR A 211 -4.53 -2.32 -15.07
N ALA A 212 -5.26 -1.31 -14.59
CA ALA A 212 -5.33 0.02 -15.17
C ALA A 212 -4.19 0.96 -14.75
N LEU A 213 -3.17 0.49 -14.01
CA LEU A 213 -2.02 1.28 -13.59
C LEU A 213 -1.31 1.91 -14.80
N ARG A 214 -0.91 3.18 -14.69
CA ARG A 214 -0.24 3.96 -15.73
C ARG A 214 1.07 4.61 -15.29
N THR A 215 1.31 4.76 -13.98
CA THR A 215 2.61 5.24 -13.50
C THR A 215 3.68 4.24 -13.90
N ARG A 216 4.69 4.72 -14.62
CA ARG A 216 5.77 3.89 -15.18
C ARG A 216 7.13 4.39 -14.73
N ALA A 217 8.11 3.50 -14.68
CA ALA A 217 9.50 3.85 -14.45
C ALA A 217 10.38 3.19 -15.51
N VAL A 218 11.22 3.99 -16.17
CA VAL A 218 12.14 3.52 -17.22
C VAL A 218 13.57 3.57 -16.67
N LEU A 219 14.32 2.49 -16.82
CA LEU A 219 15.72 2.44 -16.41
C LEU A 219 16.58 3.28 -17.37
N GLU A 220 17.21 4.33 -16.85
CA GLU A 220 18.20 5.15 -17.57
C GLU A 220 19.46 5.25 -16.71
N GLY A 221 20.51 4.51 -17.09
CA GLY A 221 21.77 4.46 -16.34
C GLY A 221 21.63 3.70 -15.02
N ASP A 222 21.82 4.41 -13.90
CA ASP A 222 21.71 3.89 -12.53
C ASP A 222 20.40 4.29 -11.82
N HIS A 223 19.47 4.92 -12.55
CA HIS A 223 18.18 5.38 -12.00
C HIS A 223 17.00 4.88 -12.83
N TYR A 224 15.89 4.61 -12.15
CA TYR A 224 14.57 4.58 -12.75
C TYR A 224 14.00 5.99 -12.82
N LEU A 225 13.55 6.42 -14.00
CA LEU A 225 12.85 7.69 -14.18
C LEU A 225 11.35 7.45 -14.16
N VAL A 226 10.72 7.89 -13.08
CA VAL A 226 9.29 7.70 -12.82
C VAL A 226 8.47 8.81 -13.47
N THR A 227 7.45 8.45 -14.23
CA THR A 227 6.44 9.39 -14.75
C THR A 227 5.04 8.85 -14.46
N GLY A 228 4.19 9.68 -13.85
CA GLY A 228 2.81 9.30 -13.55
C GLY A 228 2.17 10.13 -12.44
N GLU A 229 0.96 9.75 -12.06
CA GLU A 229 0.20 10.40 -11.00
C GLU A 229 -0.35 9.40 -10.00
N LYS A 230 -0.31 9.79 -8.72
CA LYS A 230 -0.83 9.03 -7.58
C LYS A 230 -1.87 9.84 -6.84
N LEU A 231 -2.84 9.17 -6.23
CA LEU A 231 -4.00 9.75 -5.58
C LEU A 231 -4.23 9.10 -4.21
N PHE A 232 -4.70 9.88 -3.22
CA PHE A 232 -4.96 9.41 -1.85
C PHE A 232 -3.74 8.90 -1.08
N ILE A 233 -2.60 9.60 -1.22
CA ILE A 233 -1.36 9.20 -0.55
C ILE A 233 -1.31 9.81 0.84
N THR A 234 -1.73 9.02 1.82
CA THR A 234 -1.63 9.34 3.24
C THR A 234 -0.17 9.35 3.68
N ASN A 235 0.18 10.19 4.64
CA ASN A 235 1.53 10.42 5.16
C ASN A 235 2.51 11.05 4.17
N VAL A 236 2.14 11.39 2.93
CA VAL A 236 3.16 11.81 1.94
C VAL A 236 3.95 13.06 2.34
N VAL A 237 3.33 14.00 3.07
CA VAL A 237 3.98 15.25 3.51
C VAL A 237 4.99 15.02 4.63
N PRO A 238 4.62 14.46 5.81
CA PRO A 238 5.61 14.12 6.85
C PRO A 238 6.44 12.88 6.52
N GLY A 239 6.00 12.12 5.52
CA GLY A 239 6.56 10.83 5.18
C GLY A 239 7.82 10.95 4.38
N ARG A 240 7.68 11.46 3.15
CA ARG A 240 8.77 11.52 2.17
C ARG A 240 9.45 10.19 1.85
N MET A 241 9.22 9.10 2.57
CA MET A 241 9.63 7.75 2.21
C MET A 241 8.40 6.96 1.75
N VAL A 242 8.34 6.68 0.45
CA VAL A 242 7.16 6.14 -0.21
C VAL A 242 7.46 4.78 -0.80
N GLY A 243 6.66 3.77 -0.44
CA GLY A 243 6.56 2.54 -1.24
C GLY A 243 5.72 2.84 -2.48
N LEU A 244 6.36 3.07 -3.62
CA LEU A 244 5.72 3.41 -4.89
C LEU A 244 5.47 2.16 -5.71
N VAL A 245 4.21 1.92 -6.07
CA VAL A 245 3.85 0.88 -7.05
C VAL A 245 3.77 1.52 -8.44
N CYS A 246 4.51 0.98 -9.40
CA CYS A 246 4.55 1.45 -10.78
C CYS A 246 4.76 0.28 -11.75
N LEU A 247 4.73 0.55 -13.05
CA LEU A 247 5.11 -0.40 -14.09
C LEU A 247 6.58 -0.22 -14.47
N ILE A 248 7.33 -1.31 -14.53
CA ILE A 248 8.68 -1.39 -15.12
C ILE A 248 8.60 -2.50 -16.15
N ASP A 249 8.90 -2.19 -17.42
CA ASP A 249 8.74 -3.13 -18.55
C ASP A 249 7.33 -3.78 -18.58
N ASP A 250 6.30 -2.96 -18.41
CA ASP A 250 4.87 -3.33 -18.34
C ASP A 250 4.48 -4.29 -17.20
N GLU A 251 5.41 -4.60 -16.29
CA GLU A 251 5.16 -5.42 -15.11
C GLU A 251 5.06 -4.56 -13.83
N PRO A 252 4.11 -4.84 -12.93
CA PRO A 252 4.05 -4.18 -11.63
C PRO A 252 5.33 -4.38 -10.82
N ALA A 253 5.84 -3.29 -10.25
CA ALA A 253 7.05 -3.24 -9.44
C ALA A 253 6.84 -2.33 -8.22
N VAL A 254 7.69 -2.47 -7.20
CA VAL A 254 7.71 -1.58 -6.04
C VAL A 254 9.09 -0.93 -5.88
N LEU A 255 9.11 0.39 -5.96
CA LEU A 255 10.29 1.23 -5.68
C LEU A 255 10.14 1.89 -4.32
N ILE A 256 11.23 2.00 -3.56
CA ILE A 256 11.29 2.89 -2.40
C ILE A 256 11.74 4.28 -2.87
N CYS A 257 10.84 5.26 -2.82
CA CYS A 257 11.12 6.62 -3.26
C CYS A 257 11.32 7.54 -2.06
N GLU A 258 12.47 8.21 -2.03
CA GLU A 258 12.74 9.31 -1.10
C GLU A 258 12.38 10.64 -1.79
N LEU A 259 11.24 11.20 -1.44
CA LEU A 259 10.74 12.45 -1.99
C LEU A 259 11.52 13.64 -1.41
N PRO A 260 11.78 14.68 -2.21
CA PRO A 260 12.40 15.91 -1.71
C PRO A 260 11.44 16.68 -0.79
N ASP A 261 12.00 17.52 0.07
CA ASP A 261 11.24 18.40 0.98
C ASP A 261 10.43 19.44 0.18
N ALA A 262 11.08 20.03 -0.82
CA ALA A 262 10.49 21.02 -1.72
C ALA A 262 10.04 20.39 -3.05
N GLU A 263 8.93 20.90 -3.57
CA GLU A 263 8.44 20.58 -4.92
C GLU A 263 9.39 21.15 -5.99
N ASN A 264 9.47 20.47 -7.13
CA ASN A 264 10.26 20.89 -8.28
C ASN A 264 9.57 20.45 -9.58
N GLU A 265 10.23 20.62 -10.73
CA GLU A 265 9.66 20.26 -12.03
C GLU A 265 9.37 18.75 -12.15
N GLN A 266 10.13 17.90 -11.44
CA GLN A 266 10.02 16.45 -11.52
C GLN A 266 9.08 15.85 -10.46
N PHE A 267 8.73 16.62 -9.43
CA PHE A 267 7.89 16.18 -8.31
C PHE A 267 6.98 17.30 -7.79
N GLN A 268 5.67 17.05 -7.78
CA GLN A 268 4.66 17.95 -7.25
C GLN A 268 3.66 17.20 -6.36
N LEU A 269 3.17 17.87 -5.33
CA LEU A 269 2.07 17.42 -4.49
C LEU A 269 0.75 18.04 -4.97
N VAL A 270 -0.20 17.18 -5.33
CA VAL A 270 -1.53 17.61 -5.76
C VAL A 270 -2.43 17.78 -4.55
N LYS A 271 -2.90 19.01 -4.30
CA LYS A 271 -3.80 19.34 -3.19
C LYS A 271 -5.25 19.09 -3.59
N TYR A 272 -6.00 18.44 -2.70
CA TYR A 272 -7.45 18.30 -2.76
C TYR A 272 -8.02 18.23 -1.33
N GLY A 273 -9.34 18.39 -1.20
CA GLY A 273 -10.06 18.24 0.06
C GLY A 273 -10.55 16.81 0.27
N LEU A 274 -10.53 16.36 1.52
CA LEU A 274 -11.24 15.16 1.95
C LEU A 274 -12.10 15.53 3.16
N TYR A 275 -13.31 14.99 3.21
CA TYR A 275 -14.16 15.13 4.39
C TYR A 275 -13.75 14.13 5.47
N ALA A 276 -13.70 12.85 5.13
CA ALA A 276 -13.13 11.81 5.97
C ALA A 276 -11.60 11.96 6.04
N LEU A 277 -11.00 11.67 7.20
CA LEU A 277 -9.56 11.76 7.42
C LEU A 277 -8.98 13.17 7.17
N LYS A 278 -9.79 14.24 7.31
CA LYS A 278 -9.36 15.62 7.04
C LYS A 278 -8.15 16.07 7.85
N HIS A 279 -7.88 15.46 9.01
CA HIS A 279 -6.73 15.77 9.87
C HIS A 279 -5.41 15.11 9.43
N THR A 280 -5.47 14.22 8.43
CA THR A 280 -4.29 13.60 7.83
C THR A 280 -3.68 14.48 6.73
N TYR A 281 -2.39 14.26 6.49
CA TYR A 281 -1.71 14.73 5.28
C TYR A 281 -1.95 13.75 4.13
N ASN A 282 -3.08 13.94 3.43
CA ASN A 282 -3.39 13.28 2.17
C ASN A 282 -3.17 14.25 0.99
N ARG A 283 -2.33 13.82 0.04
CA ARG A 283 -2.10 14.53 -1.23
C ARG A 283 -2.03 13.54 -2.37
N GLY A 284 -2.18 14.05 -3.58
CA GLY A 284 -1.75 13.32 -4.77
C GLY A 284 -0.28 13.60 -5.01
N ILE A 285 0.33 12.81 -5.87
CA ILE A 285 1.71 13.03 -6.30
C ILE A 285 1.70 13.05 -7.82
N ARG A 286 2.43 13.99 -8.41
CA ARG A 286 2.78 13.96 -9.82
C ARG A 286 4.29 13.81 -9.95
N PHE A 287 4.70 12.83 -10.76
CA PHE A 287 6.07 12.62 -11.16
C PHE A 287 6.24 12.93 -12.64
N ASP A 288 7.27 13.69 -12.97
CA ASP A 288 7.72 13.86 -14.34
C ASP A 288 9.21 13.52 -14.43
N ARG A 289 9.51 12.31 -14.93
CA ARG A 289 10.87 11.76 -15.00
C ARG A 289 11.64 11.90 -13.69
N PHE A 290 10.98 11.61 -12.57
CA PHE A 290 11.56 11.68 -11.24
C PHE A 290 12.59 10.55 -11.04
N PRO A 291 13.85 10.86 -10.71
CA PRO A 291 14.90 9.86 -10.59
C PRO A 291 14.80 9.10 -9.27
N VAL A 292 14.81 7.78 -9.36
CA VAL A 292 14.85 6.85 -8.22
C VAL A 292 16.03 5.91 -8.43
N PRO A 293 16.98 5.78 -7.49
CA PRO A 293 18.11 4.87 -7.67
C PRO A 293 17.66 3.43 -7.95
N LYS A 294 18.33 2.74 -8.87
CA LYS A 294 17.92 1.38 -9.27
C LYS A 294 17.94 0.39 -8.11
N GLU A 295 18.83 0.58 -7.15
CA GLU A 295 18.95 -0.26 -5.96
C GLU A 295 17.78 -0.07 -4.97
N ASN A 296 16.86 0.86 -5.23
CA ASN A 296 15.64 1.02 -4.44
C ASN A 296 14.49 0.11 -4.91
N LEU A 297 14.69 -0.67 -5.98
CA LEU A 297 13.75 -1.70 -6.41
C LEU A 297 13.71 -2.85 -5.42
N LEU A 298 12.51 -3.18 -4.94
CA LEU A 298 12.27 -4.36 -4.13
C LEU A 298 11.96 -5.56 -5.02
N VAL A 299 12.57 -6.70 -4.72
CA VAL A 299 12.42 -7.94 -5.51
C VAL A 299 11.85 -9.02 -4.60
N PRO A 300 10.61 -9.49 -4.84
CA PRO A 300 10.04 -10.57 -4.04
C PRO A 300 10.64 -11.92 -4.46
N PRO A 301 10.67 -12.93 -3.57
CA PRO A 301 11.17 -14.27 -3.91
C PRO A 301 10.30 -15.00 -4.94
N LYS A 302 9.03 -14.61 -5.07
CA LYS A 302 8.06 -15.13 -6.06
C LYS A 302 7.09 -14.01 -6.45
N GLY A 303 6.66 -14.01 -7.71
CA GLY A 303 5.71 -13.02 -8.24
C GLY A 303 6.38 -11.71 -8.64
N ASN A 304 5.61 -10.62 -8.63
CA ASN A 304 6.04 -9.28 -9.03
C ASN A 304 5.68 -8.25 -7.95
N GLY A 305 5.71 -6.95 -8.28
CA GLY A 305 5.39 -5.87 -7.35
C GLY A 305 3.99 -5.97 -6.70
N LEU A 306 3.02 -6.61 -7.34
CA LEU A 306 1.71 -6.84 -6.71
C LEU A 306 1.80 -7.81 -5.53
N THR A 307 2.73 -8.78 -5.54
CA THR A 307 2.97 -9.65 -4.38
C THR A 307 3.40 -8.83 -3.16
N ILE A 308 4.27 -7.84 -3.38
CA ILE A 308 4.73 -6.92 -2.33
C ILE A 308 3.56 -6.04 -1.85
N ALA A 309 2.81 -5.44 -2.78
CA ALA A 309 1.68 -4.58 -2.46
C ALA A 309 0.59 -5.33 -1.66
N TYR A 310 0.22 -6.53 -2.09
CA TYR A 310 -0.79 -7.35 -1.40
C TYR A 310 -0.32 -7.84 -0.03
N HIS A 311 0.97 -8.11 0.15
CA HIS A 311 1.52 -8.45 1.46
C HIS A 311 1.25 -7.33 2.48
N GLY A 312 1.61 -6.10 2.14
CA GLY A 312 1.33 -4.93 2.99
C GLY A 312 -0.18 -4.75 3.22
N LEU A 313 -1.00 -4.84 2.17
CA LEU A 313 -2.46 -4.71 2.28
C LEU A 313 -3.10 -5.75 3.21
N ASN A 314 -2.58 -6.98 3.29
CA ASN A 314 -3.07 -7.98 4.23
C ASN A 314 -2.85 -7.56 5.68
N LEU A 315 -1.67 -7.03 6.00
CA LEU A 315 -1.37 -6.49 7.33
C LEU A 315 -2.22 -5.24 7.62
N GLY A 316 -2.34 -4.36 6.62
CA GLY A 316 -3.15 -3.14 6.65
C GLY A 316 -4.64 -3.39 6.91
N ARG A 317 -5.21 -4.47 6.38
CA ARG A 317 -6.61 -4.86 6.65
C ARG A 317 -6.84 -5.10 8.13
N VAL A 318 -5.96 -5.85 8.78
CA VAL A 318 -6.10 -6.16 10.21
C VAL A 318 -5.86 -4.91 11.06
N SER A 319 -4.87 -4.09 10.74
CA SER A 319 -4.63 -2.85 11.49
C SER A 319 -5.74 -1.81 11.32
N LEU A 320 -6.39 -1.76 10.15
CA LEU A 320 -7.56 -0.91 9.94
C LEU A 320 -8.76 -1.39 10.76
N CYS A 321 -9.01 -2.71 10.80
CA CYS A 321 -10.04 -3.27 11.69
C CYS A 321 -9.74 -2.96 13.16
N ALA A 322 -8.48 -3.07 13.60
CA ALA A 322 -8.10 -2.73 14.96
C ALA A 322 -8.31 -1.24 15.28
N ASN A 323 -8.01 -0.34 14.34
CA ASN A 323 -8.26 1.09 14.50
C ASN A 323 -9.77 1.41 14.60
N ALA A 324 -10.63 0.63 13.95
CA ALA A 324 -12.07 0.83 13.94
C ALA A 324 -12.82 0.19 15.13
N ALA A 325 -12.21 -0.80 15.79
CA ALA A 325 -12.78 -1.56 16.91
C ALA A 325 -12.93 -0.70 18.17
#